data_AF-T1CW38-F1
#
_entry.id   AF-T1CW38-F1
#
_cell.length_a   1.000
_cell.length_b   1.000
_cell.length_c   1.000
_cell.angle_alpha   90.00
_cell.angle_beta   90.00
_cell.angle_gamma   90.00
#
_symmetry.space_group_name_H-M   'P 1'
#
loop_
_entity.id
_entity.type
_entity.pdbx_description
1 polymer ?
#
loop_
_entity_poly.entity_id
_entity_poly.type
_entity_poly.pdbx_seq_one_letter_code
_entity_poly.pdbx_strand_id
1 'polypeptide(L)'
;LEENLLKAHRRMRADEYMALVYGTSVVVGLGLIAGGAALALFLVDLLGLSPIVGIGVAIALPLAGGFGTLFGMPGSPASAAKARGLKIDRKISPAMSFVSAMASADVNIDQIFKELARQKIYGEVAAEAAWITRDTELLGVDILTAIRTAAQRSPSKRFQDFLQGVVTTATSGGQLKPYFLL
;
A
#
# COMPACT_ATOMS: atom_id res chain seq x y z
N LEU A 1 -9.29 6.36 5.29
CA LEU A 1 -8.84 6.37 3.88
C LEU A 1 -7.44 6.97 3.76
N GLU A 2 -7.20 8.13 4.37
CA GLU A 2 -5.87 8.77 4.48
C GLU A 2 -4.79 7.84 5.04
N GLU A 3 -5.10 7.07 6.09
CA GLU A 3 -4.17 6.09 6.67
C GLU A 3 -3.71 5.03 5.65
N ASN A 4 -4.62 4.56 4.79
CA ASN A 4 -4.30 3.59 3.74
C ASN A 4 -3.51 4.23 2.60
N LEU A 5 -3.69 5.53 2.32
CA LEU A 5 -2.91 6.26 1.33
C LEU A 5 -1.47 6.48 1.80
N LEU A 6 -1.29 6.85 3.08
CA LEU A 6 0.02 6.93 3.72
C LEU A 6 0.73 5.58 3.70
N LYS A 7 0.03 4.50 4.08
CA LYS A 7 0.55 3.13 4.04
C LYS A 7 0.90 2.65 2.62
N ALA A 8 0.15 3.09 1.61
CA ALA A 8 0.39 2.76 0.21
C ALA A 8 1.47 3.62 -0.48
N HIS A 9 2.02 4.64 0.19
CA HIS A 9 3.03 5.55 -0.39
C HIS A 9 2.59 6.20 -1.72
N ARG A 10 1.28 6.33 -1.98
CA ARG A 10 0.79 7.05 -3.16
C ARG A 10 0.78 8.55 -2.88
N ARG A 11 1.40 9.34 -3.76
CA ARG A 11 1.39 10.81 -3.76
C ARG A 11 0.05 11.38 -4.23
N MET A 12 -1.07 10.93 -3.67
CA MET A 12 -2.39 11.49 -3.99
C MET A 12 -3.11 11.82 -2.69
N ARG A 13 -3.68 13.03 -2.62
CA ARG A 13 -4.54 13.43 -1.50
C ARG A 13 -5.82 12.58 -1.49
N ALA A 14 -6.41 12.39 -0.32
CA ALA A 14 -7.64 11.60 -0.18
C ALA A 14 -8.77 12.11 -1.08
N ASP A 15 -8.86 13.43 -1.23
CA ASP A 15 -9.85 14.08 -2.10
C ASP A 15 -9.61 13.77 -3.58
N GLU A 16 -8.35 13.75 -4.03
CA GLU A 16 -7.99 13.40 -5.42
C GLU A 16 -8.30 11.93 -5.73
N TYR A 17 -8.09 11.04 -4.75
CA TYR A 17 -8.46 9.64 -4.89
C TYR A 17 -9.98 9.47 -4.99
N MET A 18 -10.75 10.14 -4.13
CA MET A 18 -12.21 10.09 -4.19
C MET A 18 -12.73 10.66 -5.52
N ALA A 19 -12.16 11.76 -6.00
CA ALA A 19 -12.49 12.33 -7.30
C ALA A 19 -12.21 11.36 -8.46
N LEU A 20 -11.09 10.63 -8.42
CA LEU A 20 -10.76 9.61 -9.42
C LEU A 20 -11.69 8.40 -9.36
N VAL A 21 -12.08 7.95 -8.16
CA VAL A 21 -13.07 6.87 -7.98
C VAL A 21 -14.43 7.28 -8.53
N TYR A 22 -14.91 8.48 -8.18
CA TYR A 22 -16.18 8.97 -8.70
C TYR A 22 -16.12 9.15 -10.23
N GLY A 23 -15.06 9.75 -10.76
CA GLY A 23 -14.89 9.91 -12.21
C GLY A 23 -14.89 8.59 -12.97
N THR A 24 -14.14 7.60 -12.49
CA THR A 24 -14.11 6.27 -13.11
C THR A 24 -15.43 5.50 -12.95
N SER A 25 -16.13 5.63 -11.81
CA SER A 25 -17.46 5.02 -11.64
C SER A 25 -18.50 5.57 -12.59
N VAL A 26 -18.43 6.87 -12.93
CA VAL A 26 -19.33 7.50 -13.90
C VAL A 26 -19.05 6.95 -15.30
N VAL A 27 -17.77 6.86 -15.70
CA VAL A 27 -17.38 6.32 -17.01
C VAL A 27 -17.78 4.85 -17.17
N VAL A 28 -17.52 4.01 -16.17
CA VAL A 28 -17.92 2.59 -16.20
C VAL A 28 -19.43 2.45 -16.15
N GLY A 29 -20.13 3.27 -15.35
CA GLY A 29 -21.58 3.29 -15.29
C GLY A 29 -22.22 3.56 -16.66
N LEU A 30 -21.73 4.59 -17.37
CA LEU A 30 -22.19 4.89 -18.73
C LEU A 30 -21.90 3.75 -19.72
N GLY A 31 -20.72 3.13 -19.63
CA GLY A 31 -20.36 1.98 -20.46
C GLY A 31 -21.26 0.76 -20.22
N LEU A 32 -21.61 0.48 -18.96
CA LEU A 32 -22.50 -0.63 -18.60
C LEU A 32 -23.94 -0.38 -19.04
N ILE A 33 -24.42 0.86 -18.98
CA ILE A 33 -25.75 1.23 -19.47
C ILE A 33 -25.81 1.04 -21.00
N ALA A 34 -24.83 1.57 -21.73
CA ALA A 34 -24.77 1.42 -23.19
C ALA A 34 -24.61 -0.05 -23.61
N GLY A 35 -23.71 -0.78 -22.95
CA GLY A 35 -23.48 -2.21 -23.20
C GLY A 35 -24.68 -3.08 -22.82
N GLY A 36 -25.35 -2.78 -21.70
CA GLY A 36 -26.57 -3.46 -21.27
C GLY A 36 -27.73 -3.23 -22.23
N ALA A 37 -27.89 -2.01 -22.75
CA ALA A 37 -28.90 -1.70 -23.77
C ALA A 37 -28.60 -2.39 -25.10
N ALA A 38 -27.34 -2.37 -25.56
CA ALA A 38 -26.93 -3.08 -26.78
C ALA A 38 -27.14 -4.60 -26.67
N LEU A 39 -26.80 -5.18 -25.52
CA LEU A 39 -27.02 -6.60 -25.24
C LEU A 39 -28.52 -6.93 -25.16
N ALA A 40 -29.33 -6.06 -24.57
CA ALA A 40 -30.78 -6.25 -24.50
C ALA A 40 -31.42 -6.26 -25.89
N LEU A 41 -31.05 -5.31 -26.76
CA LEU A 41 -31.51 -5.29 -28.15
C LEU A 41 -31.05 -6.53 -28.92
N PHE A 42 -29.79 -6.95 -28.76
CA PHE A 42 -29.27 -8.18 -29.34
C PHE A 42 -30.04 -9.44 -28.90
N LEU A 43 -30.38 -9.54 -27.62
CA LEU A 43 -31.12 -10.68 -27.07
C LEU A 43 -32.57 -10.75 -27.59
N VAL A 44 -33.22 -9.61 -27.79
CA VAL A 44 -34.60 -9.52 -28.27
C VAL A 44 -34.68 -9.68 -29.79
N ASP A 45 -33.91 -8.90 -30.55
CA ASP A 45 -34.04 -8.83 -32.00
C ASP A 45 -33.36 -10.01 -32.71
N LEU A 46 -32.22 -10.49 -32.20
CA LEU A 46 -31.46 -11.57 -32.85
C LEU A 46 -31.79 -12.95 -32.28
N LEU A 47 -31.92 -13.07 -30.95
CA LEU A 47 -32.19 -14.34 -30.28
C LEU A 47 -33.68 -14.65 -30.09
N GLY A 48 -34.57 -13.67 -30.36
CA GLY A 48 -36.03 -13.85 -30.23
C GLY A 48 -36.53 -14.03 -28.79
N LEU A 49 -35.75 -13.60 -27.80
CA LEU A 49 -36.16 -13.67 -26.39
C LEU A 49 -37.23 -12.62 -26.06
N SER A 50 -37.99 -12.88 -24.99
CA SER A 50 -39.03 -11.94 -24.53
C SER A 50 -38.43 -10.56 -24.19
N PRO A 51 -39.09 -9.44 -24.56
CA PRO A 51 -38.67 -8.09 -24.22
C PRO A 51 -38.46 -7.86 -22.71
N ILE A 52 -39.19 -8.60 -21.87
CA ILE A 52 -39.06 -8.55 -20.40
C ILE A 52 -37.66 -9.01 -19.96
N VAL A 53 -37.10 -10.02 -20.63
CA VAL A 53 -35.75 -10.54 -20.35
C VAL A 53 -34.69 -9.52 -20.78
N GLY A 54 -34.89 -8.88 -21.94
CA GLY A 54 -34.00 -7.81 -22.42
C GLY A 54 -33.95 -6.62 -21.44
N ILE A 55 -35.11 -6.15 -20.98
CA ILE A 55 -35.20 -5.06 -19.99
C ILE A 55 -34.55 -5.46 -18.66
N GLY A 56 -34.76 -6.71 -18.22
CA GLY A 56 -34.12 -7.25 -17.02
C GLY A 56 -32.59 -7.21 -17.09
N VAL A 57 -32.01 -7.60 -18.23
CA VAL A 57 -30.55 -7.56 -18.46
C VAL A 57 -30.03 -6.12 -18.52
N ALA A 58 -30.74 -5.22 -19.21
CA ALA A 58 -30.35 -3.81 -19.32
C ALA A 58 -30.30 -3.09 -17.96
N ILE A 59 -31.15 -3.50 -17.00
CA ILE A 59 -31.19 -2.93 -15.65
C ILE A 59 -30.23 -3.66 -14.70
N ALA A 60 -30.11 -4.99 -14.82
CA ALA A 60 -29.27 -5.79 -13.92
C ALA A 60 -27.77 -5.54 -14.14
N LEU A 61 -27.32 -5.35 -15.39
CA LEU A 61 -25.90 -5.14 -15.70
C LEU A 61 -25.32 -3.87 -15.03
N PRO A 62 -25.95 -2.69 -15.16
CA PRO A 62 -25.49 -1.47 -14.51
C PRO A 62 -25.55 -1.55 -12.99
N LEU A 63 -26.56 -2.21 -12.42
CA LEU A 63 -26.68 -2.37 -10.97
C LEU A 63 -25.59 -3.28 -10.40
N ALA A 64 -25.37 -4.45 -11.02
CA ALA A 64 -24.35 -5.40 -10.58
C ALA A 64 -22.92 -4.84 -10.81
N GLY A 65 -22.67 -4.25 -11.98
CA GLY A 65 -21.36 -3.68 -12.30
C GLY A 65 -21.07 -2.38 -11.55
N GLY A 66 -22.08 -1.54 -11.30
CA GLY A 66 -21.97 -0.33 -10.48
C GLY A 66 -21.54 -0.65 -9.04
N PHE A 67 -22.19 -1.63 -8.41
CA PHE A 67 -21.75 -2.15 -7.11
C PHE A 67 -20.33 -2.72 -7.16
N GLY A 68 -19.98 -3.45 -8.21
CA GLY A 68 -18.64 -3.99 -8.40
C GLY A 68 -17.55 -2.92 -8.49
N THR A 69 -17.83 -1.78 -9.14
CA THR A 69 -16.82 -0.71 -9.29
C THR A 69 -16.57 0.09 -8.02
N LEU A 70 -17.62 0.38 -7.24
CA LEU A 70 -17.51 1.14 -5.98
C LEU A 70 -16.81 0.34 -4.88
N PHE A 71 -17.06 -0.97 -4.80
CA PHE A 71 -16.55 -1.82 -3.71
C PHE A 71 -15.35 -2.69 -4.11
N GLY A 72 -15.26 -3.10 -5.38
CA GLY A 72 -14.27 -4.06 -5.87
C GLY A 72 -13.07 -3.45 -6.56
N MET A 73 -12.91 -2.12 -6.53
CA MET A 73 -11.89 -1.43 -7.32
C MET A 73 -10.48 -1.98 -7.04
N PRO A 74 -9.81 -2.60 -8.04
CA PRO A 74 -8.44 -3.11 -7.88
C PRO A 74 -7.39 -2.00 -7.65
N GLY A 75 -7.81 -0.73 -7.74
CA GLY A 75 -7.03 0.46 -7.40
C GLY A 75 -7.24 1.00 -5.98
N SER A 76 -7.94 0.27 -5.08
CA SER A 76 -8.16 0.76 -3.72
C SER A 76 -6.84 0.95 -2.96
N PRO A 77 -6.66 2.06 -2.21
CA PRO A 77 -5.45 2.31 -1.45
C PRO A 77 -5.20 1.20 -0.42
N ALA A 78 -6.26 0.56 0.07
CA ALA A 78 -6.15 -0.62 0.93
C ALA A 78 -5.50 -1.82 0.21
N SER A 79 -5.89 -2.10 -1.04
CA SER A 79 -5.27 -3.16 -1.85
C SER A 79 -3.80 -2.87 -2.14
N ALA A 80 -3.49 -1.63 -2.52
CA ALA A 80 -2.11 -1.20 -2.77
C ALA A 80 -1.24 -1.25 -1.50
N ALA A 81 -1.75 -0.79 -0.36
CA ALA A 81 -1.09 -0.89 0.94
C ALA A 81 -0.84 -2.35 1.32
N LYS A 82 -1.82 -3.24 1.13
CA LYS A 82 -1.68 -4.68 1.40
C LYS A 82 -0.63 -5.34 0.50
N ALA A 83 -0.64 -5.04 -0.80
CA ALA A 83 0.35 -5.54 -1.75
C ALA A 83 1.76 -5.07 -1.38
N ARG A 84 1.91 -3.82 -0.95
CA ARG A 84 3.18 -3.27 -0.46
C ARG A 84 3.63 -3.91 0.85
N GLY A 85 2.73 -4.09 1.81
CA GLY A 85 3.00 -4.81 3.05
C GLY A 85 3.54 -6.21 2.80
N LEU A 86 2.93 -6.95 1.85
CA LEU A 86 3.42 -8.27 1.47
C LEU A 86 4.83 -8.25 0.84
N LYS A 87 5.16 -7.22 0.06
CA LYS A 87 6.51 -7.05 -0.50
C LYS A 87 7.54 -6.77 0.61
N ILE A 88 7.19 -5.97 1.61
CA ILE A 88 8.02 -5.72 2.79
C ILE A 88 8.21 -7.02 3.58
N ASP A 89 7.14 -7.73 3.90
CA ASP A 89 7.18 -8.98 4.69
C ASP A 89 8.06 -10.07 4.07
N ARG A 90 8.14 -10.12 2.73
CA ARG A 90 8.98 -11.09 2.01
C ARG A 90 10.48 -10.79 2.10
N LYS A 91 10.85 -9.54 2.36
CA LYS A 91 12.25 -9.08 2.33
C LYS A 91 12.76 -8.57 3.67
N ILE A 92 11.90 -8.50 4.68
CA ILE A 92 12.25 -7.99 6.00
C ILE A 92 13.31 -8.84 6.70
N SER A 93 13.15 -10.18 6.77
CA SER A 93 14.10 -11.05 7.49
C SER A 93 15.56 -10.86 7.09
N PRO A 94 15.94 -10.92 5.79
CA PRO A 94 17.33 -10.67 5.40
C PRO A 94 17.78 -9.22 5.62
N ALA A 95 16.88 -8.24 5.61
CA ALA A 95 17.20 -6.86 5.97
C ALA A 95 17.46 -6.69 7.48
N MET A 96 16.73 -7.42 8.34
CA MET A 96 16.99 -7.43 9.78
C MET A 96 18.38 -8.01 10.09
N SER A 97 18.79 -9.07 9.40
CA SER A 97 20.14 -9.62 9.53
C SER A 97 21.22 -8.62 9.09
N PHE A 98 20.97 -7.82 8.06
CA PHE A 98 21.87 -6.74 7.65
C PHE A 98 22.01 -5.67 8.75
N VAL A 99 20.87 -5.21 9.29
CA VAL A 99 20.86 -4.24 10.40
C VAL A 99 21.58 -4.80 11.62
N SER A 100 21.35 -6.07 11.95
CA SER A 100 22.04 -6.82 13.01
C SER A 100 23.56 -6.78 12.87
N ALA A 101 24.05 -7.09 11.67
CA ALA A 101 25.47 -7.16 11.36
C ALA A 101 26.12 -5.78 11.49
N MET A 102 25.48 -4.75 10.95
CA MET A 102 25.99 -3.37 11.03
C MET A 102 25.97 -2.85 12.47
N ALA A 103 24.89 -3.12 13.22
CA ALA A 103 24.80 -2.75 14.63
C ALA A 103 25.85 -3.49 15.49
N SER A 104 26.15 -4.75 15.15
CA SER A 104 27.20 -5.52 15.82
C SER A 104 28.61 -4.99 15.54
N ALA A 105 28.79 -4.29 14.42
CA ALA A 105 29.99 -3.57 14.05
C ALA A 105 30.04 -2.14 14.62
N ASP A 106 29.18 -1.83 15.59
CA ASP A 106 29.11 -0.53 16.28
C ASP A 106 28.82 0.66 15.34
N VAL A 107 28.12 0.40 14.24
CA VAL A 107 27.69 1.44 13.30
C VAL A 107 26.47 2.16 13.88
N ASN A 108 26.48 3.49 13.81
CA ASN A 108 25.36 4.32 14.27
C ASN A 108 24.09 4.06 13.44
N ILE A 109 22.93 4.15 14.10
CA ILE A 109 21.61 3.79 13.54
C ILE A 109 21.30 4.57 12.26
N ASP A 110 21.58 5.87 12.24
CA ASP A 110 21.41 6.74 11.08
C ASP A 110 22.18 6.20 9.85
N GLN A 111 23.44 5.82 10.06
CA GLN A 111 24.26 5.25 9.00
C GLN A 111 23.79 3.85 8.58
N ILE A 112 23.29 3.02 9.52
CA ILE A 112 22.72 1.71 9.17
C ILE A 112 21.53 1.86 8.21
N PHE A 113 20.58 2.74 8.52
CA PHE A 113 19.42 2.96 7.65
C PHE A 113 19.81 3.60 6.30
N LYS A 114 20.84 4.45 6.29
CA LYS A 114 21.41 5.01 5.07
C LYS A 114 22.04 3.95 4.16
N GLU A 115 22.79 3.01 4.73
CA GLU A 115 23.36 1.91 3.94
C GLU A 115 22.27 0.92 3.50
N LEU A 116 21.29 0.63 4.36
CA LEU A 116 20.14 -0.20 4.00
C LEU A 116 19.34 0.40 2.83
N ALA A 117 19.22 1.72 2.78
CA ALA A 117 18.55 2.45 1.70
C ALA A 117 19.24 2.27 0.33
N ARG A 118 20.56 2.08 0.31
CA ARG A 118 21.35 1.87 -0.92
C ARG A 118 21.19 0.46 -1.48
N GLN A 119 20.82 -0.50 -0.64
CA GLN A 119 20.74 -1.92 -0.98
C GLN A 119 19.41 -2.28 -1.64
N LYS A 120 19.31 -2.03 -2.95
CA LYS A 120 18.09 -2.33 -3.76
C LYS A 120 17.63 -3.79 -3.68
N ILE A 121 18.50 -4.71 -3.29
CA ILE A 121 18.19 -6.14 -3.09
C ILE A 121 17.07 -6.39 -2.08
N TYR A 122 16.86 -5.46 -1.13
CA TYR A 122 15.80 -5.55 -0.11
C TYR A 122 14.47 -4.91 -0.55
N GLY A 123 14.39 -4.38 -1.78
CA GLY A 123 13.15 -3.89 -2.38
C GLY A 123 12.46 -2.80 -1.56
N GLU A 124 11.20 -3.03 -1.18
CA GLU A 124 10.39 -2.05 -0.42
C GLU A 124 10.96 -1.74 0.97
N VAL A 125 11.76 -2.63 1.57
CA VAL A 125 12.43 -2.36 2.85
C VAL A 125 13.52 -1.30 2.67
N ALA A 126 14.31 -1.40 1.60
CA ALA A 126 15.29 -0.38 1.25
C ALA A 126 14.61 0.96 0.90
N ALA A 127 13.44 0.91 0.27
CA ALA A 127 12.64 2.11 0.03
C ALA A 127 12.21 2.76 1.36
N GLU A 128 11.64 2.02 2.31
CA GLU A 128 11.30 2.56 3.64
C GLU A 128 12.52 3.14 4.37
N ALA A 129 13.67 2.46 4.31
CA ALA A 129 14.92 2.97 4.87
C ALA A 129 15.38 4.28 4.21
N ALA A 130 15.20 4.42 2.89
CA ALA A 130 15.48 5.65 2.16
C ALA A 130 14.59 6.81 2.62
N TRP A 131 13.32 6.54 2.91
CA TRP A 131 12.43 7.55 3.48
C TRP A 131 12.82 7.98 4.89
N ILE A 132 13.22 7.04 5.75
CA ILE A 132 13.76 7.35 7.08
C ILE A 132 15.01 8.23 6.95
N THR A 133 15.97 7.82 6.11
CA THR A 133 17.21 8.56 5.85
C THR A 133 16.94 9.95 5.30
N ARG A 134 15.94 10.09 4.43
CA ARG A 134 15.52 11.38 3.89
C ARG A 134 14.96 12.29 4.98
N ASP A 135 14.14 11.76 5.88
CA ASP A 135 13.54 12.53 6.97
C ASP A 135 14.63 13.02 7.95
N THR A 136 15.71 12.24 8.14
CA THR A 136 16.83 12.68 8.97
C THR A 136 17.78 13.64 8.25
N GLU A 137 18.23 13.31 7.03
CA GLU A 137 19.26 14.10 6.31
C GLU A 137 18.71 15.37 5.67
N LEU A 138 17.49 15.36 5.15
CA LEU A 138 16.93 16.51 4.44
C LEU A 138 16.03 17.36 5.34
N LEU A 139 15.29 16.74 6.27
CA LEU A 139 14.33 17.44 7.12
C LEU A 139 14.87 17.69 8.54
N GLY A 140 16.05 17.15 8.88
CA GLY A 140 16.67 17.33 10.20
C GLY A 140 15.89 16.68 11.34
N VAL A 141 15.03 15.70 11.04
CA VAL A 141 14.26 14.98 12.07
C VAL A 141 15.21 14.04 12.82
N ASP A 142 15.04 13.94 14.13
CA ASP A 142 15.74 12.97 14.95
C ASP A 142 15.51 11.53 14.44
N ILE A 143 16.56 10.71 14.39
CA ILE A 143 16.51 9.35 13.82
C ILE A 143 15.52 8.45 14.54
N LEU A 144 15.42 8.53 15.88
CA LEU A 144 14.47 7.71 16.63
C LEU A 144 13.03 8.14 16.37
N THR A 145 12.81 9.45 16.23
CA THR A 145 11.52 10.03 15.84
C THR A 145 11.14 9.60 14.43
N ALA A 146 12.05 9.68 13.45
CA ALA A 146 11.82 9.26 12.07
C ALA A 146 11.48 7.76 11.98
N ILE A 147 12.19 6.91 12.72
CA ILE A 147 11.91 5.47 12.80
C ILE A 147 10.54 5.21 13.43
N ARG A 148 10.18 5.93 14.50
CA ARG A 148 8.86 5.79 15.15
C ARG A 148 7.72 6.19 14.20
N THR A 149 7.88 7.28 13.46
CA THR A 149 6.92 7.70 12.43
C THR A 149 6.84 6.68 11.28
N ALA A 150 7.98 6.13 10.87
CA ALA A 150 8.03 5.08 9.86
C ALA A 150 7.32 3.79 10.31
N ALA A 151 7.44 3.42 11.59
CA ALA A 151 6.68 2.32 12.17
C ALA A 151 5.17 2.58 12.08
N GLN A 152 4.68 3.76 12.48
CA GLN A 152 3.25 4.05 12.44
C GLN A 152 2.64 4.03 11.01
N ARG A 153 3.42 4.43 9.99
CA ARG A 153 2.94 4.47 8.60
C ARG A 153 3.11 3.15 7.83
N SER A 154 3.85 2.18 8.34
CA SER A 154 4.15 0.95 7.59
C SER A 154 2.89 0.08 7.43
N PRO A 155 2.61 -0.50 6.24
CA PRO A 155 1.53 -1.47 6.07
C PRO A 155 1.84 -2.87 6.62
N SER A 156 3.12 -3.19 6.89
CA SER A 156 3.57 -4.51 7.36
C SER A 156 3.70 -4.53 8.87
N LYS A 157 2.92 -5.36 9.56
CA LYS A 157 3.00 -5.51 11.03
C LYS A 157 4.38 -5.95 11.50
N ARG A 158 5.02 -6.90 10.79
CA ARG A 158 6.38 -7.36 11.11
C ARG A 158 7.40 -6.22 11.06
N PHE A 159 7.27 -5.33 10.08
CA PHE A 159 8.15 -4.18 9.95
C PHE A 159 7.88 -3.12 11.03
N GLN A 160 6.61 -2.92 11.41
CA GLN A 160 6.26 -2.06 12.55
C GLN A 160 6.93 -2.55 13.84
N ASP A 161 6.78 -3.85 14.13
CA ASP A 161 7.33 -4.47 15.33
C ASP A 161 8.87 -4.37 15.34
N PHE A 162 9.51 -4.63 14.20
CA PHE A 162 10.95 -4.47 14.03
C PHE A 162 11.42 -3.04 14.33
N LEU A 163 10.85 -2.03 13.66
CA LEU A 163 11.22 -0.62 13.85
C LEU A 163 10.96 -0.15 15.28
N GLN A 164 9.85 -0.59 15.89
CA GLN A 164 9.56 -0.30 17.29
C GLN A 164 10.60 -0.93 18.22
N GLY A 165 11.06 -2.15 17.91
CA GLY A 165 12.17 -2.82 18.56
C GLY A 165 13.48 -2.04 18.51
N VAL A 166 13.82 -1.49 17.34
CA VAL A 166 14.99 -0.61 17.17
C VAL A 166 14.90 0.60 18.09
N VAL A 167 13.76 1.30 18.10
CA VAL A 167 13.55 2.50 18.94
C VAL A 167 13.66 2.15 20.42
N THR A 168 13.00 1.08 20.86
CA THR A 168 13.01 0.65 22.27
C THR A 168 14.42 0.28 22.72
N THR A 169 15.17 -0.45 21.90
CA THR A 169 16.53 -0.89 22.22
C THR A 169 17.48 0.30 22.31
N ALA A 170 17.41 1.23 21.35
CA ALA A 170 18.21 2.44 21.35
C ALA A 170 17.90 3.38 22.53
N THR A 171 16.61 3.54 22.90
CA THR A 171 16.20 4.43 24.00
C THR A 171 16.53 3.85 25.38
N SER A 172 16.57 2.52 25.51
CA SER A 172 16.83 1.85 26.79
C SER A 172 18.33 1.75 27.12
N GLY A 173 19.21 2.30 26.28
CA GLY A 173 20.67 2.11 26.39
C GLY A 173 21.11 0.66 26.20
N GLY A 174 20.24 -0.20 25.66
CA GLY A 174 20.54 -1.60 25.39
C GLY A 174 21.43 -1.72 24.17
N GLN A 175 22.44 -2.59 24.23
CA GLN A 175 23.20 -2.94 23.03
C GLN A 175 22.22 -3.48 21.98
N LEU A 176 22.27 -2.94 20.75
CA LEU A 176 21.45 -3.42 19.63
C LEU A 176 21.74 -4.90 19.26
N LYS A 177 22.87 -5.42 19.74
CA LYS A 177 23.42 -6.76 19.48
C LYS A 177 22.47 -7.93 19.78
N PRO A 178 21.84 -8.04 20.96
CA PRO A 178 21.02 -9.20 21.29
C PRO A 178 19.63 -9.18 20.65
N TYR A 179 19.12 -8.01 20.24
CA TYR A 179 17.75 -7.88 19.73
C TYR A 179 17.59 -8.44 18.32
N PHE A 180 18.63 -8.34 17.48
CA PHE A 180 18.58 -8.77 16.10
C PHE A 180 19.07 -10.21 15.86
N LEU A 181 19.31 -10.98 16.94
CA LEU A 181 19.74 -12.39 16.89
C LEU A 181 18.62 -13.38 17.31
N LEU A 182 17.42 -12.87 17.61
CA LEU A 182 16.20 -13.65 17.90
C LEU A 182 15.22 -13.54 16.71
#